data_AF-A0A842QW20-F1
#
_entry.id   AF-A0A842QW20-F1
#
_cell.length_a   1.000
_cell.length_b   1.000
_cell.length_c   1.000
_cell.angle_alpha   90.00
_cell.angle_beta   90.00
_cell.angle_gamma   90.00
#
_symmetry.space_group_name_H-M   'P 1'
#
loop_
_entity.id
_entity.type
_entity.pdbx_description
1 polymer ?
#
loop_
_entity_poly.entity_id
_entity_poly.type
_entity_poly.pdbx_seq_one_letter_code
_entity_poly.pdbx_strand_id
1 'polypeptide(L)'
;LNAPDKQVPGNRDDPGKFTQKKIDLIDINANSFTTVSFRDLFDSLVSTGFLEMVTTKDLGKAEMLARRNRPGIAAYHISFKGILQGTNLVSNLRVMLDAIENAYGTPVDVEFTANFDSKGGYRLNLLQCRPFQVRMDAREITPIDGTNTGVPFLHTQGPIIGPSMSSHPGVLIMVRPKVFGRLAPRQRFAIARAIGKITHHPEISSRTIMILGPGRWGTSTVSLGIPVTFAEIQNVSIIGEIAEMHDGLIPDVSLGTHFFNDLVEMNMIYFAVYPGKKGYMLDVAPLEAMENQVSRYLQGDSLVENAIIVLEFMNDENVRIAGVNKKEHRKDPRAKYILGIFMDTLKQEGRCYLLRR
;
A
#
# COMPACT_ATOMS: atom_id res chain seq x y z
N LEU A 1 -16.22 3.22 -2.62
CA LEU A 1 -15.97 4.21 -3.70
C LEU A 1 -16.16 5.65 -3.19
N ASN A 2 -15.34 6.07 -2.22
CA ASN A 2 -15.55 7.33 -1.51
C ASN A 2 -14.79 8.51 -2.13
N ALA A 3 -13.78 8.24 -2.97
CA ALA A 3 -13.05 9.24 -3.75
C ALA A 3 -12.37 8.55 -4.96
N PRO A 4 -13.14 8.15 -6.00
CA PRO A 4 -12.62 7.38 -7.14
C PRO A 4 -11.57 8.15 -7.95
N ASP A 5 -11.61 9.48 -7.88
CA ASP A 5 -10.72 10.44 -8.50
C ASP A 5 -9.47 10.74 -7.67
N LYS A 6 -9.37 10.21 -6.44
CA LYS A 6 -8.22 10.46 -5.57
C LYS A 6 -6.95 9.92 -6.23
N GLN A 7 -6.03 10.84 -6.51
CA GLN A 7 -4.67 10.52 -6.94
C GLN A 7 -3.75 10.52 -5.72
N VAL A 8 -2.67 9.72 -5.76
CA VAL A 8 -1.60 9.79 -4.76
C VAL A 8 -1.02 11.22 -4.80
N PRO A 9 -0.77 11.91 -3.67
CA PRO A 9 -0.29 13.29 -3.68
C PRO A 9 1.16 13.38 -4.19
N GLY A 10 1.35 13.32 -5.50
CA GLY A 10 2.55 13.80 -6.18
C GLY A 10 2.33 15.26 -6.55
N ASN A 11 3.15 16.16 -6.01
CA ASN A 11 3.23 17.61 -6.24
C ASN A 11 2.15 18.27 -7.12
N ARG A 12 1.38 19.19 -6.51
CA ARG A 12 0.34 20.02 -7.16
C ARG A 12 0.86 20.87 -8.33
N ASP A 13 2.17 21.01 -8.48
CA ASP A 13 2.80 21.92 -9.43
C ASP A 13 3.20 21.29 -10.78
N ASP A 14 3.19 19.95 -10.91
CA ASP A 14 3.45 19.30 -12.21
C ASP A 14 2.80 17.89 -12.29
N PRO A 15 1.49 17.81 -12.59
CA PRO A 15 0.79 16.54 -12.75
C PRO A 15 1.35 15.67 -13.89
N GLY A 16 2.21 16.21 -14.77
CA GLY A 16 2.81 15.49 -15.89
C GLY A 16 4.13 14.78 -15.56
N LYS A 17 4.85 15.20 -14.51
CA LYS A 17 6.24 14.77 -14.22
C LYS A 17 6.38 13.28 -13.86
N PHE A 18 5.36 12.72 -13.21
CA PHE A 18 5.35 11.34 -12.73
C PHE A 18 4.15 10.54 -13.28
N THR A 19 3.81 10.78 -14.56
CA THR A 19 2.74 10.05 -15.22
C THR A 19 3.22 8.67 -15.70
N GLN A 20 2.33 7.67 -15.61
CA GLN A 20 2.58 6.36 -16.17
C GLN A 20 2.83 6.47 -17.68
N LYS A 21 3.93 5.87 -18.15
CA LYS A 21 4.34 5.90 -19.58
C LYS A 21 4.27 4.54 -20.26
N LYS A 22 4.13 3.48 -19.47
CA LYS A 22 4.08 2.09 -19.91
C LYS A 22 2.76 1.47 -19.47
N ILE A 23 2.19 0.66 -20.33
CA ILE A 23 0.94 -0.03 -20.12
C ILE A 23 1.24 -1.52 -20.18
N ASP A 24 0.85 -2.22 -19.12
CA ASP A 24 0.84 -3.68 -19.12
C ASP A 24 -0.39 -4.16 -19.88
N LEU A 25 -0.18 -5.20 -20.67
CA LEU A 25 -1.12 -5.76 -21.61
C LEU A 25 -1.05 -7.28 -21.50
N ILE A 26 -2.22 -7.92 -21.51
CA ILE A 26 -2.32 -9.36 -21.73
C ILE A 26 -2.79 -9.55 -23.17
N ASP A 27 -1.92 -10.05 -24.05
CA ASP A 27 -2.30 -10.46 -25.39
C ASP A 27 -2.90 -11.87 -25.34
N ILE A 28 -4.22 -11.95 -25.48
CA ILE A 28 -4.95 -13.22 -25.39
C ILE A 28 -4.57 -14.17 -26.53
N ASN A 29 -4.31 -13.66 -27.74
CA ASN A 29 -3.98 -14.52 -28.89
C ASN A 29 -2.58 -15.10 -28.76
N ALA A 30 -1.63 -14.30 -28.30
CA ALA A 30 -0.28 -14.75 -28.03
C ALA A 30 -0.13 -15.46 -26.67
N ASN A 31 -1.20 -15.49 -25.86
CA ASN A 31 -1.21 -15.95 -24.46
C ASN A 31 0.00 -15.41 -23.67
N SER A 32 0.24 -14.11 -23.79
CA SER A 32 1.46 -13.48 -23.27
C SER A 32 1.15 -12.20 -22.50
N PHE A 33 1.94 -11.97 -21.46
CA PHE A 33 1.98 -10.69 -20.76
C PHE A 33 3.08 -9.83 -21.36
N THR A 34 2.74 -8.62 -21.79
CA THR A 34 3.67 -7.68 -22.40
C THR A 34 3.48 -6.28 -21.86
N THR A 35 4.54 -5.48 -21.89
CA THR A 35 4.50 -4.08 -21.48
C THR A 35 4.87 -3.22 -22.68
N VAL A 36 3.97 -2.34 -23.10
CA VAL A 36 4.18 -1.43 -24.24
C VAL A 36 4.22 0.02 -23.80
N SER A 37 4.78 0.89 -24.63
CA SER A 37 4.75 2.33 -24.35
C SER A 37 3.39 2.91 -24.71
N PHE A 38 2.93 3.92 -23.95
CA PHE A 38 1.73 4.68 -24.30
C PHE A 38 1.79 5.27 -25.71
N ARG A 39 3.01 5.63 -26.16
CA ARG A 39 3.24 6.18 -27.48
C ARG A 39 2.88 5.20 -28.58
N ASP A 40 3.21 3.92 -28.40
CA ASP A 40 2.96 2.87 -29.40
C ASP A 40 1.46 2.52 -29.47
N LEU A 41 0.70 2.73 -28.39
CA LEU A 41 -0.74 2.49 -28.34
C LEU A 41 -1.61 3.68 -28.77
N PHE A 42 -1.03 4.87 -28.91
CA PHE A 42 -1.81 6.10 -29.05
C PHE A 42 -2.71 6.09 -30.29
N ASP A 43 -2.16 5.73 -31.45
CA ASP A 43 -2.93 5.70 -32.70
C ASP A 43 -4.03 4.63 -32.67
N SER A 44 -3.78 3.51 -31.99
CA SER A 44 -4.78 2.47 -31.73
C SER A 44 -5.90 3.01 -30.84
N LEU A 45 -5.58 3.73 -29.77
CA LEU A 45 -6.57 4.34 -28.87
C LEU A 45 -7.41 5.41 -29.57
N VAL A 46 -6.81 6.17 -30.49
CA VAL A 46 -7.52 7.14 -31.33
C VAL A 46 -8.47 6.42 -32.28
N SER A 47 -7.97 5.46 -33.06
CA SER A 47 -8.77 4.77 -34.08
C SER A 47 -9.91 3.93 -33.52
N THR A 48 -9.73 3.40 -32.31
CA THR A 48 -10.75 2.61 -31.61
C THR A 48 -11.72 3.45 -30.76
N GLY A 49 -11.45 4.75 -30.60
CA GLY A 49 -12.29 5.67 -29.83
C GLY A 49 -12.14 5.58 -28.31
N PHE A 50 -11.10 4.88 -27.80
CA PHE A 50 -10.87 4.72 -26.36
C PHE A 50 -9.98 5.81 -25.74
N LEU A 51 -9.36 6.67 -26.55
CA LEU A 51 -8.37 7.64 -26.06
C LEU A 51 -8.88 8.46 -24.85
N GLU A 52 -10.08 9.03 -24.94
CA GLU A 52 -10.64 9.88 -23.88
C GLU A 52 -11.07 9.09 -22.62
N MET A 53 -11.32 7.79 -22.77
CA MET A 53 -11.68 6.92 -21.65
C MET A 53 -10.47 6.59 -20.77
N VAL A 54 -9.30 6.39 -21.39
CA VAL A 54 -8.06 5.93 -20.73
C VAL A 54 -6.97 7.01 -20.63
N THR A 55 -7.26 8.25 -21.05
CA THR A 55 -6.33 9.37 -20.91
C THR A 55 -7.04 10.66 -20.47
N THR A 56 -6.27 11.60 -19.95
CA THR A 56 -6.68 13.00 -19.81
C THR A 56 -5.73 13.87 -20.63
N LYS A 57 -6.30 14.83 -21.36
CA LYS A 57 -5.54 15.82 -22.13
C LYS A 57 -5.25 17.05 -21.29
N ASP A 58 -3.99 17.42 -21.19
CA ASP A 58 -3.54 18.71 -20.66
C ASP A 58 -3.70 19.79 -21.74
N LEU A 59 -4.70 20.65 -21.57
CA LEU A 59 -5.03 21.69 -22.54
C LEU A 59 -3.91 22.75 -22.65
N GLY A 60 -3.31 23.16 -21.53
CA GLY A 60 -2.23 24.15 -21.52
C GLY A 60 -0.97 23.62 -22.22
N LYS A 61 -0.63 22.36 -21.99
CA LYS A 61 0.46 21.68 -22.69
C LYS A 61 0.14 21.45 -24.17
N ALA A 62 -1.10 21.12 -24.51
CA ALA A 62 -1.52 20.99 -25.90
C ALA A 62 -1.36 22.30 -26.68
N GLU A 63 -1.80 23.43 -26.11
CA GLU A 63 -1.63 24.76 -26.70
C GLU A 63 -0.15 25.13 -26.88
N MET A 64 0.68 24.87 -25.86
CA MET A 64 2.12 25.11 -25.93
C MET A 64 2.80 24.28 -27.04
N LEU A 65 2.44 23.00 -27.17
CA LEU A 65 2.98 22.12 -28.21
C LEU A 65 2.54 22.55 -29.60
N ALA A 66 1.28 22.96 -29.77
CA ALA A 66 0.74 23.47 -31.03
C ALA A 66 1.51 24.71 -31.50
N ARG A 67 1.77 25.68 -30.61
CA ARG A 67 2.59 26.88 -30.92
C ARG A 67 4.02 26.55 -31.37
N ARG A 68 4.55 25.39 -30.97
CA ARG A 68 5.90 24.92 -31.30
C ARG A 68 5.94 23.90 -32.44
N ASN A 69 4.82 23.66 -33.13
CA ASN A 69 4.67 22.61 -34.14
C ASN A 69 5.15 21.23 -33.65
N ARG A 70 4.86 20.90 -32.38
CA ARG A 70 5.24 19.62 -31.76
C ARG A 70 4.03 18.67 -31.70
N PRO A 71 4.26 17.34 -31.74
CA PRO A 71 3.19 16.36 -31.67
C PRO A 71 2.34 16.49 -30.40
N GLY A 72 1.01 16.53 -30.57
CA GLY A 72 0.05 16.71 -29.47
C GLY A 72 -0.05 15.52 -28.51
N ILE A 73 0.51 14.36 -28.86
CA ILE A 73 0.53 13.16 -28.00
C ILE A 73 1.11 13.43 -26.60
N ALA A 74 2.12 14.29 -26.50
CA ALA A 74 2.76 14.62 -25.23
C ALA A 74 1.87 15.42 -24.27
N ALA A 75 0.71 15.91 -24.74
CA ALA A 75 -0.32 16.53 -23.93
C ALA A 75 -1.23 15.51 -23.24
N TYR A 76 -1.23 14.25 -23.66
CA TYR A 76 -2.04 13.20 -23.03
C TYR A 76 -1.24 12.47 -21.96
N HIS A 77 -1.91 12.12 -20.87
CA HIS A 77 -1.40 11.23 -19.85
C HIS A 77 -2.43 10.15 -19.52
N ILE A 78 -1.96 8.96 -19.19
CA ILE A 78 -2.84 7.82 -18.82
C ILE A 78 -3.64 8.19 -17.58
N SER A 79 -4.95 8.02 -17.68
CA SER A 79 -5.88 8.25 -16.57
C SER A 79 -7.21 7.55 -16.87
N PHE A 80 -7.90 7.04 -15.87
CA PHE A 80 -9.24 6.46 -16.07
C PHE A 80 -10.37 7.45 -15.79
N LYS A 81 -10.11 8.76 -15.91
CA LYS A 81 -11.10 9.79 -15.58
C LYS A 81 -12.34 9.70 -16.47
N GLY A 82 -12.15 9.49 -17.78
CA GLY A 82 -13.25 9.33 -18.73
C GLY A 82 -14.16 8.16 -18.38
N ILE A 83 -13.61 7.08 -17.81
CA ILE A 83 -14.42 5.93 -17.37
C ILE A 83 -15.11 6.19 -16.05
N LEU A 84 -14.36 6.69 -15.06
CA LEU A 84 -14.87 6.91 -13.71
C LEU A 84 -15.94 8.00 -13.65
N GLN A 85 -15.87 8.98 -14.55
CA GLN A 85 -16.79 10.13 -14.58
C GLN A 85 -17.74 10.11 -15.78
N GLY A 86 -17.32 9.55 -16.91
CA GLY A 86 -18.10 9.52 -18.15
C GLY A 86 -18.95 8.25 -18.33
N THR A 87 -18.93 7.31 -17.39
CA THR A 87 -19.77 6.10 -17.44
C THR A 87 -20.52 5.87 -16.13
N ASN A 88 -21.54 5.01 -16.18
CA ASN A 88 -22.27 4.58 -14.98
C ASN A 88 -21.50 3.56 -14.13
N LEU A 89 -20.24 3.24 -14.44
CA LEU A 89 -19.45 2.20 -13.75
C LEU A 89 -19.47 2.40 -12.24
N VAL A 90 -19.15 3.60 -11.76
CA VAL A 90 -19.05 3.90 -10.32
C VAL A 90 -20.40 3.69 -9.63
N SER A 91 -21.50 4.07 -10.27
CA SER A 91 -22.86 3.89 -9.73
C SER A 91 -23.23 2.40 -9.68
N ASN A 92 -22.98 1.66 -10.76
CA ASN A 92 -23.30 0.23 -10.82
C ASN A 92 -22.44 -0.60 -9.87
N LEU A 93 -21.16 -0.25 -9.70
CA LEU A 93 -20.29 -0.86 -8.69
C LEU A 93 -20.80 -0.61 -7.27
N ARG A 94 -21.37 0.57 -6.99
CA ARG A 94 -21.98 0.82 -5.67
C ARG A 94 -23.17 -0.10 -5.44
N VAL A 95 -24.06 -0.23 -6.41
CA VAL A 95 -25.24 -1.12 -6.33
C VAL A 95 -24.82 -2.58 -6.15
N MET A 96 -23.85 -3.05 -6.95
CA MET A 96 -23.31 -4.40 -6.83
C MET A 96 -22.72 -4.65 -5.44
N LEU A 97 -21.87 -3.74 -4.95
CA LEU A 97 -21.24 -3.87 -3.64
C LEU A 97 -22.26 -3.85 -2.50
N ASP A 98 -23.32 -3.03 -2.58
CA ASP A 98 -24.43 -3.06 -1.59
C ASP A 98 -25.13 -4.41 -1.57
N ALA A 99 -25.43 -4.97 -2.74
CA ALA A 99 -26.12 -6.25 -2.83
C ALA A 99 -25.28 -7.39 -2.23
N ILE A 100 -23.98 -7.40 -2.54
CA ILE A 100 -23.06 -8.42 -2.04
C ILE A 100 -22.83 -8.27 -0.53
N GLU A 101 -22.58 -7.05 -0.04
CA GLU A 101 -22.42 -6.77 1.39
C GLU A 101 -23.63 -7.24 2.20
N ASN A 102 -24.85 -6.93 1.73
CA ASN A 102 -26.08 -7.39 2.39
C ASN A 102 -26.22 -8.92 2.38
N ALA A 103 -25.78 -9.59 1.31
CA ALA A 103 -25.82 -11.05 1.24
C ALA A 103 -24.80 -11.73 2.17
N TYR A 104 -23.63 -11.12 2.35
CA TYR A 104 -22.58 -11.61 3.24
C TYR A 104 -22.79 -11.22 4.72
N GLY A 105 -23.60 -10.18 4.99
CA GLY A 105 -23.82 -9.64 6.33
C GLY A 105 -22.59 -8.93 6.91
N THR A 106 -21.60 -8.62 6.07
CA THR A 106 -20.34 -7.97 6.44
C THR A 106 -19.79 -7.24 5.20
N PRO A 107 -18.98 -6.17 5.35
CA PRO A 107 -18.28 -5.56 4.23
C PRO A 107 -17.54 -6.60 3.38
N VAL A 108 -17.41 -6.33 2.09
CA VAL A 108 -16.76 -7.25 1.15
C VAL A 108 -15.63 -6.55 0.40
N ASP A 109 -14.63 -7.35 0.04
CA ASP A 109 -13.57 -6.98 -0.88
C ASP A 109 -13.80 -7.73 -2.20
N VAL A 110 -13.64 -7.03 -3.32
CA VAL A 110 -13.93 -7.56 -4.65
C VAL A 110 -12.84 -7.21 -5.66
N GLU A 111 -12.59 -8.16 -6.55
CA GLU A 111 -11.84 -7.94 -7.78
C GLU A 111 -12.80 -8.07 -8.97
N PHE A 112 -12.72 -7.14 -9.92
CA PHE A 112 -13.59 -7.15 -11.09
C PHE A 112 -12.88 -6.72 -12.37
N THR A 113 -13.43 -7.13 -13.51
CA THR A 113 -13.10 -6.54 -14.81
C THR A 113 -14.30 -5.79 -15.37
N ALA A 114 -14.03 -4.75 -16.17
CA ALA A 114 -15.04 -4.03 -16.92
C ALA A 114 -14.61 -3.93 -18.39
N ASN A 115 -15.38 -4.54 -19.27
CA ASN A 115 -15.11 -4.57 -20.71
C ASN A 115 -15.93 -3.46 -21.35
N PHE A 116 -15.29 -2.41 -21.83
CA PHE A 116 -15.97 -1.24 -22.39
C PHE A 116 -16.10 -1.34 -23.91
N ASP A 117 -17.18 -0.79 -24.45
CA ASP A 117 -17.23 -0.34 -25.83
C ASP A 117 -16.84 1.15 -25.94
N SER A 118 -16.59 1.62 -27.17
CA SER A 118 -16.17 3.00 -27.42
C SER A 118 -17.26 4.05 -27.15
N LYS A 119 -18.50 3.62 -26.87
CA LYS A 119 -19.63 4.50 -26.53
C LYS A 119 -19.88 4.58 -25.01
N GLY A 120 -19.08 3.87 -24.22
CA GLY A 120 -19.16 3.87 -22.75
C GLY A 120 -20.13 2.83 -22.19
N GLY A 121 -20.71 1.97 -23.04
CA GLY A 121 -21.35 0.74 -22.61
C GLY A 121 -20.30 -0.23 -22.09
N TYR A 122 -20.66 -1.07 -21.11
CA TYR A 122 -19.71 -2.03 -20.55
C TYR A 122 -20.37 -3.29 -20.01
N ARG A 123 -19.57 -4.35 -19.93
CA ARG A 123 -19.88 -5.58 -19.18
C ARG A 123 -19.00 -5.64 -17.96
N LEU A 124 -19.61 -5.81 -16.79
CA LEU A 124 -18.92 -5.95 -15.52
C LEU A 124 -18.83 -7.44 -15.16
N ASN A 125 -17.63 -7.92 -14.85
CA ASN A 125 -17.38 -9.30 -14.41
C ASN A 125 -16.78 -9.29 -13.01
N LEU A 126 -17.45 -9.92 -12.05
CA LEU A 126 -16.91 -10.12 -10.71
C LEU A 126 -15.98 -11.34 -10.75
N LEU A 127 -14.68 -11.12 -10.51
CA LEU A 127 -13.68 -12.18 -10.55
C LEU A 127 -13.48 -12.83 -9.19
N GLN A 128 -13.47 -12.01 -8.14
CA GLN A 128 -13.30 -12.47 -6.78
C GLN A 128 -14.18 -11.64 -5.85
N CYS A 129 -14.73 -12.28 -4.84
CA CYS A 129 -15.45 -11.65 -3.75
C CYS A 129 -15.13 -12.38 -2.46
N ARG A 130 -14.68 -11.65 -1.44
CA ARG A 130 -14.40 -12.19 -0.12
C ARG A 130 -15.01 -11.30 0.97
N PRO A 131 -15.53 -11.89 2.07
CA PRO A 131 -15.92 -11.11 3.23
C PRO A 131 -14.68 -10.38 3.78
N PHE A 132 -14.80 -9.06 3.90
CA PHE A 132 -13.82 -8.19 4.52
C PHE A 132 -14.14 -8.12 6.02
N GLN A 133 -13.68 -9.12 6.77
CA GLN A 133 -13.85 -9.14 8.21
C GLN A 133 -12.96 -8.09 8.87
N VAL A 134 -13.48 -6.90 9.07
CA VAL A 134 -12.95 -5.99 10.09
C VAL A 134 -13.55 -6.46 11.42
N ARG A 135 -12.82 -7.26 12.20
CA ARG A 135 -13.17 -7.46 13.62
C ARG A 135 -12.96 -6.13 14.34
N MET A 136 -13.99 -5.30 14.37
CA MET A 136 -14.11 -4.23 15.34
C MET A 136 -14.75 -4.86 16.59
N ASP A 137 -13.95 -5.52 17.42
CA ASP A 137 -14.41 -5.76 18.78
C ASP A 137 -14.57 -4.38 19.43
N ALA A 138 -15.82 -3.99 19.65
CA ALA A 138 -16.24 -2.69 20.18
C ALA A 138 -15.86 -2.54 21.66
N ARG A 139 -14.60 -2.77 22.01
CA ARG A 139 -14.03 -2.16 23.21
C ARG A 139 -13.64 -0.75 22.81
N GLU A 140 -14.38 0.22 23.34
CA GLU A 140 -14.06 1.63 23.19
C GLU A 140 -12.55 1.83 23.33
N ILE A 141 -11.92 2.38 22.28
CA ILE A 141 -10.57 2.91 22.40
C ILE A 141 -10.71 4.08 23.36
N THR A 142 -10.46 3.84 24.65
CA THR A 142 -10.45 4.93 25.63
C THR A 142 -9.33 5.87 25.23
N PRO A 143 -9.62 7.15 24.95
CA PRO A 143 -8.57 8.15 24.78
C PRO A 143 -7.67 8.08 26.01
N ILE A 144 -6.37 7.93 25.79
CA ILE A 144 -5.43 7.88 26.92
C ILE A 144 -5.35 9.29 27.49
N ASP A 145 -5.92 9.48 28.68
CA ASP A 145 -5.48 10.55 29.58
C ASP A 145 -4.03 10.26 29.94
N GLY A 146 -3.15 11.25 29.77
CA GLY A 146 -1.70 11.15 29.92
C GLY A 146 -1.20 10.90 31.35
N THR A 147 -1.95 10.17 32.17
CA THR A 147 -1.74 9.99 33.61
C THR A 147 -1.40 8.55 34.02
N ASN A 148 -1.38 7.58 33.09
CA ASN A 148 -0.92 6.24 33.44
C ASN A 148 0.62 6.18 33.39
N THR A 149 1.23 5.80 34.51
CA THR A 149 2.64 5.98 34.88
C THR A 149 3.66 5.10 34.13
N GLY A 150 3.30 4.59 32.96
CA GLY A 150 4.19 3.88 32.02
C GLY A 150 3.99 4.46 30.62
N VAL A 151 4.92 5.30 30.16
CA VAL A 151 4.80 5.99 28.87
C VAL A 151 4.93 4.96 27.73
N PRO A 152 3.98 4.87 26.79
CA PRO A 152 4.09 3.93 25.67
C PRO A 152 5.25 4.33 24.75
N PHE A 153 6.11 3.37 24.39
CA PHE A 153 7.25 3.62 23.48
C PHE A 153 6.81 3.91 22.04
N LEU A 154 5.55 3.66 21.70
CA LEU A 154 4.98 3.90 20.38
C LEU A 154 3.52 4.34 20.51
N HIS A 155 3.14 5.37 19.77
CA HIS A 155 1.77 5.85 19.59
C HIS A 155 1.62 6.47 18.18
N THR A 156 0.56 6.14 17.44
CA THR A 156 0.36 6.65 16.07
C THR A 156 -1.11 6.94 15.76
N GLN A 157 -1.44 8.17 15.35
CA GLN A 157 -2.81 8.54 14.90
C GLN A 157 -3.11 8.18 13.42
N GLY A 158 -2.43 7.17 12.87
CA GLY A 158 -2.75 6.56 11.58
C GLY A 158 -2.05 7.17 10.35
N PRO A 159 -2.34 6.71 9.12
CA PRO A 159 -3.30 5.65 8.78
C PRO A 159 -2.88 4.26 9.27
N ILE A 160 -3.88 3.47 9.70
CA ILE A 160 -3.74 2.07 10.13
C ILE A 160 -4.62 1.20 9.23
N ILE A 161 -4.09 0.06 8.79
CA ILE A 161 -4.78 -1.01 8.06
C ILE A 161 -4.78 -2.25 8.96
N GLY A 162 -5.85 -3.04 8.91
CA GLY A 162 -6.08 -4.15 9.82
C GLY A 162 -6.98 -3.77 11.00
N PRO A 163 -7.24 -4.70 11.95
CA PRO A 163 -8.12 -4.45 13.08
C PRO A 163 -7.61 -3.28 13.93
N SER A 164 -8.51 -2.33 14.21
CA SER A 164 -8.21 -1.18 15.07
C SER A 164 -8.23 -1.63 16.53
N MET A 165 -7.07 -2.06 17.04
CA MET A 165 -6.92 -2.54 18.41
C MET A 165 -5.64 -1.99 19.04
N SER A 166 -5.67 -1.80 20.36
CA SER A 166 -4.47 -1.88 21.18
C SER A 166 -3.91 -3.30 21.04
N SER A 167 -2.77 -3.43 20.37
CA SER A 167 -2.08 -4.71 20.25
C SER A 167 -0.82 -4.71 21.09
N HIS A 168 -0.56 -5.84 21.74
CA HIS A 168 0.57 -6.05 22.63
C HIS A 168 1.49 -7.09 22.00
N PRO A 169 2.53 -6.66 21.26
CA PRO A 169 3.48 -7.60 20.69
C PRO A 169 4.25 -8.31 21.81
N GLY A 170 4.36 -9.63 21.70
CA GLY A 170 5.28 -10.40 22.54
C GLY A 170 6.72 -10.23 22.10
N VAL A 171 6.95 -9.89 20.82
CA VAL A 171 8.29 -9.66 20.26
C VAL A 171 8.28 -8.43 19.36
N LEU A 172 9.24 -7.52 19.54
CA LEU A 172 9.52 -6.43 18.62
C LEU A 172 10.85 -6.68 17.90
N ILE A 173 10.81 -6.64 16.57
CA ILE A 173 11.99 -6.63 15.69
C ILE A 173 12.06 -5.24 15.06
N MET A 174 12.98 -4.41 15.54
CA MET A 174 13.17 -3.05 15.04
C MET A 174 14.44 -2.91 14.23
N VAL A 175 14.35 -2.35 13.02
CA VAL A 175 15.51 -1.94 12.23
C VAL A 175 15.87 -0.50 12.56
N ARG A 176 17.09 -0.25 13.03
CA ARG A 176 17.57 1.09 13.39
C ARG A 176 17.67 1.99 12.14
N PRO A 177 16.85 3.07 12.02
CA PRO A 177 16.85 3.92 10.82
C PRO A 177 18.23 4.50 10.49
N LYS A 178 18.93 5.04 11.50
CA LYS A 178 20.26 5.67 11.34
C LYS A 178 21.32 4.71 10.81
N VAL A 179 21.28 3.45 11.23
CA VAL A 179 22.23 2.43 10.77
C VAL A 179 21.84 1.97 9.37
N PHE A 180 20.57 1.61 9.17
CA PHE A 180 20.06 1.11 7.90
C PHE A 180 20.24 2.10 6.74
N GLY A 181 20.01 3.39 6.99
CA GLY A 181 20.18 4.45 5.99
C GLY A 181 21.59 4.54 5.41
N ARG A 182 22.62 4.15 6.18
CA ARG A 182 24.03 4.16 5.78
C ARG A 182 24.50 2.88 5.10
N LEU A 183 23.68 1.83 5.10
CA LEU A 183 24.05 0.54 4.53
C LEU A 183 24.05 0.57 2.99
N ALA A 184 25.04 -0.10 2.41
CA ALA A 184 25.08 -0.38 0.98
C ALA A 184 23.93 -1.31 0.56
N PRO A 185 23.50 -1.30 -0.72
CA PRO A 185 22.37 -2.13 -1.17
C PRO A 185 22.48 -3.61 -0.81
N ARG A 186 23.67 -4.23 -0.96
CA ARG A 186 23.92 -5.63 -0.60
C ARG A 186 23.68 -5.90 0.91
N GLN A 187 24.07 -4.95 1.76
CA GLN A 187 23.87 -5.06 3.21
C GLN A 187 22.39 -4.93 3.57
N ARG A 188 21.63 -4.06 2.90
CA ARG A 188 20.17 -3.95 3.09
C ARG A 188 19.43 -5.25 2.74
N PHE A 189 19.86 -5.96 1.69
CA PHE A 189 19.36 -7.31 1.41
C PHE A 189 19.73 -8.30 2.52
N ALA A 190 20.95 -8.25 3.06
CA ALA A 190 21.35 -9.10 4.18
C ALA A 190 20.46 -8.86 5.42
N ILE A 191 20.14 -7.59 5.73
CA ILE A 191 19.17 -7.24 6.79
C ILE A 191 17.80 -7.87 6.53
N ALA A 192 17.28 -7.79 5.30
CA ALA A 192 16.00 -8.42 4.94
C ALA A 192 16.02 -9.94 5.18
N ARG A 193 17.10 -10.64 4.77
CA ARG A 193 17.26 -12.09 5.01
C ARG A 193 17.38 -12.41 6.50
N ALA A 194 18.07 -11.56 7.27
CA ALA A 194 18.21 -11.73 8.71
C ALA A 194 16.85 -11.61 9.43
N ILE A 195 16.03 -10.63 9.04
CA ILE A 195 14.65 -10.50 9.54
C ILE A 195 13.87 -11.78 9.26
N GLY A 196 13.95 -12.30 8.03
CA GLY A 196 13.30 -13.57 7.67
C GLY A 196 13.73 -14.75 8.54
N LYS A 197 15.02 -14.87 8.87
CA LYS A 197 15.50 -15.92 9.77
C LYS A 197 14.96 -15.76 11.20
N ILE A 198 14.92 -14.53 11.71
CA ILE A 198 14.43 -14.24 13.06
C ILE A 198 12.92 -14.54 13.16
N THR A 199 12.11 -14.05 12.24
CA THR A 199 10.64 -14.24 12.24
C THR A 199 10.22 -15.71 12.09
N HIS A 200 11.09 -16.57 11.53
CA HIS A 200 10.86 -18.01 11.41
C HIS A 200 11.48 -18.82 12.56
N HIS A 201 12.12 -18.17 13.53
CA HIS A 201 12.73 -18.90 14.62
C HIS A 201 11.65 -19.61 15.47
N PRO A 202 11.80 -20.91 15.77
CA PRO A 202 10.76 -21.69 16.46
C PRO A 202 10.32 -21.09 17.79
N GLU A 203 11.24 -20.46 18.55
CA GLU A 203 10.94 -19.85 19.85
C GLU A 203 9.95 -18.67 19.80
N ILE A 204 9.86 -17.96 18.66
CA ILE A 204 9.01 -16.76 18.55
C ILE A 204 7.92 -16.86 17.48
N SER A 205 8.00 -17.85 16.58
CA SER A 205 7.06 -18.01 15.45
C SER A 205 5.59 -18.13 15.85
N SER A 206 5.29 -18.57 17.09
CA SER A 206 3.92 -18.66 17.64
C SER A 206 3.48 -17.42 18.43
N ARG A 207 4.36 -16.43 18.62
CA ARG A 207 4.08 -15.21 19.37
C ARG A 207 3.58 -14.09 18.45
N THR A 208 2.94 -13.08 19.03
CA THR A 208 2.63 -11.84 18.30
C THR A 208 3.91 -11.09 18.00
N ILE A 209 4.40 -11.21 16.76
CA ILE A 209 5.61 -10.53 16.28
C ILE A 209 5.21 -9.18 15.68
N MET A 210 5.88 -8.13 16.13
CA MET A 210 5.86 -6.81 15.52
C MET A 210 7.19 -6.51 14.85
N ILE A 211 7.14 -6.03 13.62
CA ILE A 211 8.29 -5.46 12.93
C ILE A 211 8.12 -3.95 12.78
N LEU A 212 9.20 -3.21 13.00
CA LEU A 212 9.24 -1.76 12.84
C LEU A 212 10.52 -1.37 12.11
N GLY A 213 10.41 -0.58 11.04
CA GLY A 213 11.61 -0.27 10.25
C GLY A 213 11.46 0.94 9.33
N PRO A 214 12.58 1.48 8.83
CA PRO A 214 12.61 2.66 7.98
C PRO A 214 12.05 2.37 6.58
N GLY A 215 11.18 3.26 6.11
CA GLY A 215 10.60 3.22 4.77
C GLY A 215 9.74 2.00 4.50
N ARG A 216 9.73 1.56 3.24
CA ARG A 216 8.81 0.53 2.74
C ARG A 216 9.22 -0.89 3.07
N TRP A 217 8.29 -1.69 3.59
CA TRP A 217 8.49 -3.14 3.70
C TRP A 217 8.21 -3.84 2.36
N GLY A 218 9.17 -4.63 1.92
CA GLY A 218 9.18 -5.45 0.69
C GLY A 218 9.08 -4.69 -0.62
N THR A 219 9.77 -3.55 -0.67
CA THR A 219 10.04 -2.82 -1.92
C THR A 219 11.12 -3.51 -2.75
N SER A 220 10.95 -3.56 -4.07
CA SER A 220 12.03 -3.92 -5.02
C SER A 220 13.05 -2.79 -5.19
N THR A 221 12.68 -1.56 -4.81
CA THR A 221 13.55 -0.39 -4.81
C THR A 221 14.16 -0.19 -3.42
N VAL A 222 15.35 -0.73 -3.22
CA VAL A 222 16.09 -0.78 -1.94
C VAL A 222 16.38 0.60 -1.33
N SER A 223 16.41 1.66 -2.16
CA SER A 223 16.58 3.03 -1.67
C SER A 223 15.35 3.58 -0.94
N LEU A 224 14.20 2.91 -1.02
CA LEU A 224 12.93 3.33 -0.42
C LEU A 224 12.53 2.53 0.82
N GLY A 225 13.29 1.50 1.21
CA GLY A 225 12.95 0.67 2.36
C GLY A 225 13.68 -0.67 2.43
N ILE A 226 13.07 -1.63 3.12
CA ILE A 226 13.63 -2.95 3.43
C ILE A 226 13.11 -3.97 2.42
N PRO A 227 13.98 -4.62 1.62
CA PRO A 227 13.58 -5.53 0.55
C PRO A 227 13.31 -6.95 1.06
N VAL A 228 12.36 -7.10 1.99
CA VAL A 228 11.82 -8.41 2.38
C VAL A 228 10.87 -8.95 1.31
N THR A 229 10.76 -10.26 1.25
CA THR A 229 9.69 -10.99 0.55
C THR A 229 8.59 -11.31 1.55
N PHE A 230 7.35 -11.53 1.09
CA PHE A 230 6.27 -11.89 2.00
C PHE A 230 6.58 -13.17 2.78
N ALA A 231 7.17 -14.17 2.13
CA ALA A 231 7.61 -15.41 2.76
C ALA A 231 8.55 -15.20 3.96
N GLU A 232 9.29 -14.09 4.03
CA GLU A 232 10.15 -13.76 5.17
C GLU A 232 9.38 -13.14 6.34
N ILE A 233 8.22 -12.55 6.09
CA ILE A 233 7.43 -11.84 7.12
C ILE A 233 6.04 -12.47 7.33
N GLN A 234 5.77 -13.65 6.79
CA GLN A 234 4.47 -14.33 6.88
C GLN A 234 4.03 -14.64 8.32
N ASN A 235 4.96 -14.78 9.27
CA ASN A 235 4.67 -15.01 10.70
C ASN A 235 4.49 -13.70 11.49
N VAL A 236 4.59 -12.54 10.84
CA VAL A 236 4.48 -11.24 11.50
C VAL A 236 3.01 -10.90 11.73
N SER A 237 2.66 -10.37 12.90
CA SER A 237 1.29 -9.92 13.20
C SER A 237 1.11 -8.43 13.01
N ILE A 238 2.19 -7.65 13.14
CA ILE A 238 2.15 -6.18 13.14
C ILE A 238 3.33 -5.61 12.35
N ILE A 239 3.07 -4.70 11.42
CA ILE A 239 4.07 -4.02 10.60
C ILE A 239 3.96 -2.51 10.79
N GLY A 240 5.07 -1.89 11.20
CA GLY A 240 5.22 -0.44 11.26
C GLY A 240 6.24 0.06 10.24
N GLU A 241 5.83 1.01 9.39
CA GLU A 241 6.74 1.82 8.58
C GLU A 241 7.11 3.10 9.33
N ILE A 242 8.39 3.31 9.61
CA ILE A 242 8.90 4.60 10.07
C ILE A 242 9.13 5.45 8.81
N ALA A 243 8.45 6.60 8.72
CA ALA A 243 8.59 7.57 7.63
C ALA A 243 9.91 8.36 7.72
N GLU A 244 11.02 7.66 7.96
CA GLU A 244 12.38 8.18 8.09
C GLU A 244 13.35 7.11 7.57
N MET A 245 14.17 7.42 6.58
CA MET A 245 15.24 6.53 6.09
C MET A 245 16.63 6.98 6.53
N HIS A 246 16.90 8.29 6.43
CA HIS A 246 18.08 9.02 6.93
C HIS A 246 17.79 10.52 6.87
N ASP A 247 18.70 11.37 7.36
CA ASP A 247 18.56 12.84 7.31
C ASP A 247 18.09 13.32 5.93
N GLY A 248 16.86 13.85 5.89
CA GLY A 248 16.28 14.50 4.71
C GLY A 248 15.46 13.62 3.75
N LEU A 249 15.35 12.29 3.93
CA LEU A 249 14.53 11.44 3.06
C LEU A 249 13.33 10.86 3.82
N ILE A 250 12.16 11.45 3.54
CA ILE A 250 10.84 10.96 3.99
C ILE A 250 10.27 10.11 2.85
N PRO A 251 10.30 8.76 2.92
CA PRO A 251 9.70 7.92 1.90
C PRO A 251 8.18 8.01 1.97
N ASP A 252 7.52 7.96 0.81
CA ASP A 252 6.08 7.71 0.74
C ASP A 252 5.81 6.32 1.33
N VAL A 253 5.17 6.26 2.50
CA VAL A 253 4.71 5.02 3.14
C VAL A 253 3.74 4.30 2.22
N SER A 254 3.98 3.00 2.00
CA SER A 254 3.22 2.23 1.01
C SER A 254 1.85 1.81 1.50
N LEU A 255 1.60 1.91 2.82
CA LEU A 255 0.39 1.41 3.47
C LEU A 255 0.06 0.00 3.03
N GLY A 256 1.09 -0.85 2.92
CA GLY A 256 0.92 -2.25 2.63
C GLY A 256 0.50 -2.57 1.20
N THR A 257 0.45 -1.60 0.28
CA THR A 257 0.00 -1.83 -1.12
C THR A 257 0.77 -2.94 -1.84
N HIS A 258 2.01 -3.22 -1.46
CA HIS A 258 2.83 -4.28 -2.04
C HIS A 258 2.41 -5.71 -1.63
N PHE A 259 1.75 -5.88 -0.48
CA PHE A 259 1.27 -7.17 0.03
C PHE A 259 -0.15 -7.04 0.59
N PHE A 260 -0.96 -6.13 0.05
CA PHE A 260 -2.23 -5.75 0.68
C PHE A 260 -3.17 -6.95 0.81
N ASN A 261 -3.18 -7.80 -0.20
CA ASN A 261 -3.93 -9.06 -0.17
C ASN A 261 -3.49 -9.96 0.97
N ASP A 262 -2.18 -10.12 1.15
CA ASP A 262 -1.61 -10.95 2.20
C ASP A 262 -1.84 -10.35 3.60
N LEU A 263 -1.73 -9.02 3.75
CA LEU A 263 -2.01 -8.32 5.01
C LEU A 263 -3.45 -8.53 5.47
N VAL A 264 -4.39 -8.46 4.53
CA VAL A 264 -5.82 -8.70 4.81
C VAL A 264 -6.07 -10.17 5.11
N GLU A 265 -5.48 -11.09 4.33
CA GLU A 265 -5.66 -12.54 4.51
C GLU A 265 -5.09 -13.04 5.84
N MET A 266 -3.92 -12.55 6.24
CA MET A 266 -3.25 -12.94 7.49
C MET A 266 -3.70 -12.09 8.70
N ASN A 267 -4.69 -11.21 8.53
CA ASN A 267 -5.20 -10.32 9.58
C ASN A 267 -4.09 -9.51 10.29
N MET A 268 -3.12 -9.02 9.52
CA MET A 268 -1.98 -8.26 10.02
C MET A 268 -2.36 -6.81 10.29
N ILE A 269 -1.84 -6.24 11.38
CA ILE A 269 -1.94 -4.79 11.66
C ILE A 269 -0.82 -4.09 10.90
N TYR A 270 -1.13 -3.02 10.19
CA TYR A 270 -0.17 -2.23 9.45
C TYR A 270 -0.36 -0.75 9.74
N PHE A 271 0.71 -0.02 10.07
CA PHE A 271 0.62 1.42 10.30
C PHE A 271 1.90 2.16 9.90
N ALA A 272 1.77 3.47 9.77
CA ALA A 272 2.89 4.38 9.59
C ALA A 272 3.17 5.18 10.87
N VAL A 273 4.44 5.45 11.13
CA VAL A 273 4.93 6.37 12.16
C VAL A 273 5.62 7.54 11.46
N TYR A 274 5.28 8.76 11.87
CA TYR A 274 5.93 9.97 11.39
C TYR A 274 6.66 10.64 12.54
N PRO A 275 7.97 10.37 12.74
CA PRO A 275 8.77 11.02 13.77
C PRO A 275 8.64 12.56 13.68
N GLY A 276 8.49 13.22 14.83
CA GLY A 276 8.35 14.69 14.92
C GLY A 276 6.98 15.27 14.55
N LYS A 277 6.02 14.46 14.07
CA LYS A 277 4.66 14.93 13.77
C LYS A 277 3.76 14.85 15.00
N LYS A 278 3.01 15.92 15.29
CA LYS A 278 2.03 15.95 16.40
C LYS A 278 1.04 14.77 16.30
N GLY A 279 0.87 14.03 17.39
CA GLY A 279 0.02 12.84 17.46
C GLY A 279 0.71 11.54 17.05
N TYR A 280 2.00 11.58 16.73
CA TYR A 280 2.86 10.41 16.51
C TYR A 280 4.01 10.47 17.52
N MET A 281 4.30 9.33 18.12
CA MET A 281 5.38 9.18 19.08
C MET A 281 6.01 7.83 18.85
N LEU A 282 7.32 7.81 18.72
CA LEU A 282 8.14 6.62 18.74
C LEU A 282 9.36 7.00 19.57
N ASP A 283 9.41 6.52 20.80
CA ASP A 283 10.53 6.75 21.68
C ASP A 283 11.55 5.61 21.50
N VAL A 284 12.53 5.86 20.65
CA VAL A 284 13.56 4.88 20.28
C VAL A 284 14.57 4.69 21.41
N ALA A 285 14.83 5.73 22.22
CA ALA A 285 15.91 5.69 23.20
C ALA A 285 15.70 4.63 24.30
N PRO A 286 14.50 4.48 24.89
CA PRO A 286 14.23 3.38 25.81
C PRO A 286 14.32 2.00 25.15
N LEU A 287 13.88 1.88 23.89
CA LEU A 287 13.98 0.62 23.14
C LEU A 287 15.44 0.23 22.86
N GLU A 288 16.30 1.22 22.59
CA GLU A 288 17.74 1.03 22.40
C GLU A 288 18.50 0.75 23.70
N ALA A 289 17.96 1.17 24.84
CA ALA A 289 18.54 0.91 26.16
C ALA A 289 18.23 -0.51 26.70
N MET A 290 17.21 -1.17 26.15
CA MET A 290 16.89 -2.55 26.49
C MET A 290 17.93 -3.54 25.94
N GLU A 291 18.06 -4.69 26.59
CA GLU A 291 18.96 -5.75 26.14
C GLU A 291 18.51 -6.31 24.78
N ASN A 292 19.38 -6.18 23.77
CA ASN A 292 19.12 -6.69 22.43
C ASN A 292 19.28 -8.22 22.39
N GLN A 293 18.18 -8.93 22.18
CA GLN A 293 18.13 -10.39 22.13
C GLN A 293 18.53 -11.00 20.77
N VAL A 294 18.96 -10.18 19.80
CA VAL A 294 19.24 -10.65 18.43
C VAL A 294 20.23 -11.82 18.37
N SER A 295 21.21 -11.86 19.27
CA SER A 295 22.24 -12.92 19.34
C SER A 295 21.68 -14.29 19.74
N ARG A 296 20.50 -14.37 20.39
CA ARG A 296 19.79 -15.63 20.62
C ARG A 296 19.30 -16.26 19.31
N TYR A 297 18.99 -15.44 18.31
CA TYR A 297 18.39 -15.86 17.05
C TYR A 297 19.40 -15.96 15.91
N LEU A 298 20.41 -15.10 15.91
CA LEU A 298 21.46 -15.04 14.89
C LEU A 298 22.80 -14.70 15.55
N GLN A 299 23.66 -15.71 15.73
CA GLN A 299 24.98 -15.53 16.33
C GLN A 299 26.01 -15.03 15.30
N GLY A 300 26.85 -14.06 15.70
CA GLY A 300 28.11 -13.76 15.03
C GLY A 300 28.03 -12.87 13.78
N ASP A 301 26.92 -12.18 13.55
CA ASP A 301 26.78 -11.22 12.45
C ASP A 301 26.73 -9.78 13.01
N SER A 302 27.90 -9.13 13.03
CA SER A 302 28.06 -7.77 13.56
C SER A 302 27.26 -6.73 12.76
N LEU A 303 26.96 -6.97 11.48
CA LEU A 303 26.10 -6.08 10.70
C LEU A 303 24.66 -6.17 11.24
N VAL A 304 24.17 -7.39 11.48
CA VAL A 304 22.84 -7.64 12.01
C VAL A 304 22.69 -7.09 13.44
N GLU A 305 23.66 -7.35 14.32
CA GLU A 305 23.65 -6.86 15.71
C GLU A 305 23.62 -5.32 15.80
N ASN A 306 24.28 -4.65 14.85
CA ASN A 306 24.28 -3.20 14.76
C ASN A 306 22.99 -2.64 14.14
N ALA A 307 22.34 -3.35 13.22
CA ALA A 307 21.20 -2.82 12.48
C ALA A 307 19.83 -3.22 13.05
N ILE A 308 19.73 -4.36 13.75
CA ILE A 308 18.48 -4.94 14.23
C ILE A 308 18.48 -4.99 15.76
N ILE A 309 17.36 -4.59 16.35
CA ILE A 309 17.03 -4.79 17.76
C ILE A 309 15.92 -5.82 17.85
N VAL A 310 16.11 -6.86 18.64
CA VAL A 310 15.07 -7.81 19.00
C VAL A 310 14.78 -7.67 20.49
N LEU A 311 13.54 -7.31 20.82
CA LEU A 311 13.07 -7.17 22.20
C LEU A 311 11.93 -8.15 22.43
N GLU A 312 11.93 -8.77 23.60
CA GLU A 312 10.85 -9.64 24.05
C GLU A 312 10.13 -9.01 25.22
N PHE A 313 8.81 -8.99 25.15
CA PHE A 313 7.95 -8.46 26.19
C PHE A 313 7.23 -9.61 26.88
N MET A 314 7.30 -9.61 28.22
CA MET A 314 6.63 -10.60 29.08
C MET A 314 5.22 -10.15 29.50
N ASN A 315 4.95 -8.83 29.47
CA ASN A 315 3.69 -8.21 29.86
C ASN A 315 3.19 -7.22 28.80
N ASP A 316 1.87 -7.03 28.75
CA ASP A 316 1.15 -6.25 27.74
C ASP A 316 1.37 -4.72 27.80
N GLU A 317 2.09 -4.18 28.79
CA GLU A 317 1.99 -2.75 29.11
C GLU A 317 2.89 -1.82 28.27
N ASN A 318 3.82 -2.35 27.47
CA ASN A 318 4.94 -1.55 26.93
C ASN A 318 4.70 -0.91 25.55
N VAL A 319 3.86 -1.50 24.70
CA VAL A 319 3.60 -1.01 23.34
C VAL A 319 2.11 -0.82 23.15
N ARG A 320 1.66 0.42 22.90
CA ARG A 320 0.26 0.75 22.72
C ARG A 320 0.03 1.38 21.36
N ILE A 321 -0.38 0.58 20.40
CA ILE A 321 -0.79 1.08 19.08
C ILE A 321 -2.21 1.65 19.21
N ALA A 322 -2.31 2.95 19.49
CA ALA A 322 -3.58 3.66 19.51
C ALA A 322 -3.69 4.54 18.26
N GLY A 323 -4.42 4.06 17.26
CA GLY A 323 -4.77 4.84 16.09
C GLY A 323 -6.26 5.05 16.00
N VAL A 324 -6.66 6.32 16.02
CA VAL A 324 -7.96 6.70 15.48
C VAL A 324 -7.80 6.67 13.97
N ASN A 325 -8.55 5.82 13.28
CA ASN A 325 -8.77 6.04 11.86
C ASN A 325 -9.39 7.44 11.78
N LYS A 326 -8.61 8.47 11.39
CA LYS A 326 -8.98 9.90 11.44
C LYS A 326 -10.10 10.27 10.44
N LYS A 327 -10.99 9.33 10.15
CA LYS A 327 -12.27 9.44 9.47
C LYS A 327 -13.48 9.19 10.36
N GLU A 328 -13.33 8.93 11.66
CA GLU A 328 -14.50 8.94 12.54
C GLU A 328 -14.91 10.36 12.94
N HIS A 329 -15.49 11.08 11.98
CA HIS A 329 -16.68 11.91 12.19
C HIS A 329 -17.58 11.96 10.95
N ARG A 330 -17.40 11.06 9.98
CA ARG A 330 -18.52 10.62 9.15
C ARG A 330 -18.79 9.17 9.48
N LYS A 331 -19.85 8.96 10.27
CA LYS A 331 -20.66 7.74 10.30
C LYS A 331 -21.06 7.38 8.86
N ASP A 332 -20.18 6.78 8.10
CA ASP A 332 -20.57 6.11 6.86
C ASP A 332 -19.97 4.71 6.88
N PRO A 333 -20.68 3.72 7.46
CA PRO A 333 -20.30 2.31 7.42
C PRO A 333 -20.14 1.74 5.99
N ARG A 334 -20.41 2.52 4.93
CA ARG A 334 -20.37 2.11 3.52
C ARG A 334 -18.99 2.27 2.87
N ALA A 335 -17.89 2.12 3.62
CA ALA A 335 -16.54 2.19 3.04
C ALA A 335 -16.28 0.99 2.13
N LYS A 336 -16.64 1.13 0.85
CA LYS A 336 -16.49 0.11 -0.18
C LYS A 336 -15.11 0.15 -0.83
N TYR A 337 -14.37 -0.95 -0.76
CA TYR A 337 -13.03 -1.11 -1.32
C TYR A 337 -13.08 -1.79 -2.69
N ILE A 338 -12.20 -1.37 -3.59
CA ILE A 338 -11.99 -1.95 -4.92
C ILE A 338 -10.48 -2.06 -5.08
N LEU A 339 -9.99 -3.28 -5.27
CA LEU A 339 -8.55 -3.53 -5.31
C LEU A 339 -7.97 -3.58 -6.74
N GLY A 340 -8.81 -3.74 -7.76
CA GLY A 340 -8.37 -3.76 -9.15
C GLY A 340 -9.45 -3.30 -10.11
N ILE A 341 -9.04 -2.53 -11.12
CA ILE A 341 -9.83 -2.28 -12.32
C ILE A 341 -9.06 -2.93 -13.45
N PHE A 342 -9.65 -3.95 -14.05
CA PHE A 342 -9.12 -4.61 -15.23
C PHE A 342 -10.01 -4.26 -16.41
N MET A 343 -9.42 -3.72 -17.48
CA MET A 343 -10.18 -3.34 -18.66
C MET A 343 -9.76 -4.11 -19.90
N ASP A 344 -10.67 -4.92 -20.44
CA ASP A 344 -10.59 -5.43 -21.81
C ASP A 344 -11.09 -4.32 -22.74
N THR A 345 -10.17 -3.61 -23.39
CA THR A 345 -10.56 -2.38 -24.13
C THR A 345 -9.95 -2.14 -25.48
N LEU A 346 -9.01 -2.97 -25.95
CA LEU A 346 -8.50 -2.81 -27.30
C LEU A 346 -8.67 -4.14 -28.03
N LYS A 347 -9.62 -4.20 -28.96
CA LYS A 347 -9.65 -5.22 -30.01
C LYS A 347 -8.97 -4.65 -31.25
N GLN A 348 -7.69 -4.98 -31.43
CA GLN A 348 -6.95 -4.60 -32.64
C GLN A 348 -6.37 -5.86 -33.28
N GLU A 349 -6.68 -6.09 -34.57
CA GLU A 349 -6.16 -7.25 -35.31
C GLU A 349 -6.43 -8.59 -34.60
N GLY A 350 -7.57 -8.69 -33.91
CA GLY A 350 -7.96 -9.86 -33.13
C GLY A 350 -7.36 -9.93 -31.73
N ARG A 351 -6.40 -9.08 -31.34
CA ARG A 351 -5.79 -9.07 -30.00
C ARG A 351 -6.70 -8.39 -29.00
N CYS A 352 -6.78 -8.94 -27.81
CA CYS A 352 -7.46 -8.36 -26.65
C CYS A 352 -6.38 -7.91 -25.65
N TYR A 353 -6.65 -6.86 -24.89
CA TYR A 353 -5.66 -6.15 -24.10
C TYR A 353 -6.26 -5.71 -22.76
N LEU A 354 -5.62 -6.15 -21.67
CA LEU A 354 -6.00 -5.85 -20.30
C LEU A 354 -5.19 -4.69 -19.73
N LEU A 355 -5.80 -3.52 -19.49
CA LEU A 355 -5.14 -2.43 -18.75
C LEU A 355 -5.33 -2.63 -17.23
N ARG A 356 -4.23 -2.57 -16.49
CA ARG A 356 -4.19 -2.55 -15.01
C ARG A 356 -3.82 -1.15 -14.51
N ARG A 357 -4.59 -0.64 -13.56
CA ARG A 357 -4.26 0.58 -12.80
C ARG A 357 -3.30 0.28 -11.66
#